data_AF-A0A8T3XAG4-F1
#
_entry.id   AF-A0A8T3XAG4-F1
#
_cell.length_a   1.000
_cell.length_b   1.000
_cell.length_c   1.000
_cell.angle_alpha   90.00
_cell.angle_beta   90.00
_cell.angle_gamma   90.00
#
_symmetry.space_group_name_H-M   'P 1'
#
loop_
_entity.id
_entity.type
_entity.pdbx_description
1 polymer ?
#
loop_
_entity_poly.entity_id
_entity_poly.type
_entity_poly.pdbx_seq_one_letter_code
_entity_poly.pdbx_strand_id
1 'polypeptide(L)' 'MKGTPSFGRHNKVVHIRCRRCGRHSYHKRLEKCSACGYPRPKMRKESWRWKHANSRNRRTITPKHQKKKTVYIGRKI' A
#
# COMPACT_ATOMS: atom_id res chain seq x y z
N MET A 1 22.44 -14.11 -22.71
CA MET A 1 23.21 -12.95 -22.20
C MET A 1 22.41 -12.23 -21.12
N LYS A 2 23.06 -11.78 -20.04
CA LYS A 2 22.47 -10.99 -18.95
C LYS A 2 22.95 -9.52 -19.07
N GLY A 3 22.20 -8.55 -18.56
CA GLY A 3 22.60 -7.13 -18.52
C GLY A 3 22.00 -6.27 -19.65
N THR A 4 22.78 -5.37 -20.23
CA THR A 4 22.35 -4.42 -21.29
C THR A 4 21.50 -5.03 -22.40
N PRO A 5 21.85 -6.18 -23.03
CA PRO A 5 21.04 -6.75 -24.09
C PRO A 5 19.67 -7.26 -23.60
N SER A 6 19.54 -7.60 -22.31
CA SER A 6 18.24 -7.97 -21.74
C SER A 6 17.36 -6.75 -21.49
N PHE A 7 17.90 -5.63 -21.02
CA PHE A 7 17.11 -4.41 -20.77
C PHE A 7 16.43 -3.84 -22.02
N GLY A 8 17.04 -3.96 -23.20
CA GLY A 8 16.40 -3.55 -24.46
C GLY A 8 15.14 -4.36 -24.82
N ARG A 9 14.95 -5.54 -24.21
CA ARG A 9 13.75 -6.38 -24.36
C ARG A 9 12.69 -6.12 -23.27
N HIS A 10 12.95 -5.25 -22.29
CA HIS A 10 12.06 -4.98 -21.15
C HIS A 10 10.96 -3.94 -21.48
N ASN A 11 10.19 -4.17 -22.54
CA ASN A 11 9.18 -3.23 -23.03
C ASN A 11 7.76 -3.50 -22.49
N LYS A 12 7.55 -4.61 -21.78
CA LYS A 12 6.23 -5.03 -21.29
C LYS A 12 5.99 -4.49 -19.88
N VAL A 13 4.91 -3.72 -19.71
CA VAL A 13 4.50 -3.20 -18.41
C VAL A 13 3.75 -4.27 -17.62
N VAL A 14 4.36 -4.73 -16.51
CA VAL A 14 3.80 -5.78 -15.64
C VAL A 14 2.97 -5.18 -14.49
N HIS A 15 3.45 -4.09 -13.91
CA HIS A 15 2.82 -3.39 -12.79
C HIS A 15 2.17 -2.11 -13.26
N ILE A 16 1.00 -1.77 -12.71
CA ILE A 16 0.29 -0.50 -12.93
C ILE A 16 -0.12 0.11 -11.57
N ARG A 17 -0.68 1.32 -11.59
CA ARG A 17 -1.23 1.96 -10.37
C ARG A 17 -2.43 1.19 -9.85
N CYS A 18 -2.42 0.86 -8.55
CA CYS A 18 -3.50 0.18 -7.88
C CYS A 18 -4.64 1.13 -7.51
N ARG A 19 -5.88 0.77 -7.85
CA ARG A 19 -7.09 1.55 -7.53
C ARG A 19 -7.33 1.76 -6.03
N ARG A 20 -6.88 0.84 -5.16
CA ARG A 20 -7.08 0.95 -3.70
C ARG A 20 -6.01 1.78 -2.99
N CYS A 21 -4.74 1.57 -3.31
CA CYS A 21 -3.63 2.18 -2.56
C CYS A 21 -2.85 3.26 -3.32
N GLY A 22 -3.13 3.47 -4.61
CA GLY A 22 -2.45 4.45 -5.46
C GLY A 22 -1.01 4.11 -5.85
N ARG A 23 -0.44 3.02 -5.33
CA ARG A 23 0.94 2.60 -5.63
C ARG A 23 1.04 1.88 -6.97
N HIS A 24 2.19 2.02 -7.64
CA HIS A 24 2.53 1.28 -8.86
C HIS A 24 2.92 -0.17 -8.53
N SER A 25 1.93 -0.94 -8.09
CA SER A 25 2.13 -2.26 -7.48
C SER A 25 1.02 -3.25 -7.83
N TYR A 26 0.10 -2.88 -8.72
CA TYR A 26 -0.93 -3.80 -9.21
C TYR A 26 -0.42 -4.59 -10.40
N HIS A 27 -0.36 -5.91 -10.28
CA HIS A 27 0.11 -6.78 -11.33
C HIS A 27 -1.01 -7.03 -12.35
N LYS A 28 -0.83 -6.61 -13.61
CA LYS A 28 -1.90 -6.66 -14.63
C LYS A 28 -2.37 -8.09 -14.93
N ARG A 29 -1.43 -9.03 -15.08
CA ARG A 29 -1.73 -10.44 -15.42
C ARG A 29 -2.33 -11.27 -14.29
N LEU A 30 -1.94 -11.00 -13.05
CA LEU A 30 -2.36 -11.77 -11.86
C LEU A 30 -3.49 -11.08 -11.11
N GLU A 31 -3.90 -9.91 -11.60
CA GLU A 31 -4.95 -9.07 -11.05
C GLU A 31 -4.82 -8.84 -9.54
N LYS A 32 -3.59 -8.68 -9.06
CA LYS A 32 -3.30 -8.61 -7.62
C LYS A 32 -2.32 -7.50 -7.30
N CYS A 33 -2.63 -6.74 -6.26
CA CYS A 33 -1.71 -5.74 -5.73
C CYS A 33 -0.71 -6.35 -4.73
N SER A 34 0.58 -6.22 -5.01
CA SER A 34 1.64 -6.69 -4.11
C SER A 34 1.73 -5.86 -2.83
N ALA A 35 1.31 -4.58 -2.86
CA ALA A 35 1.33 -3.70 -1.70
C ALA A 35 0.16 -3.94 -0.75
N CYS A 36 -1.09 -3.79 -1.23
CA CYS A 36 -2.29 -3.81 -0.39
C CYS A 36 -3.12 -5.09 -0.47
N GLY A 37 -2.84 -5.99 -1.42
CA GLY A 37 -3.58 -7.24 -1.60
C GLY A 37 -4.89 -7.14 -2.39
N TYR A 38 -5.26 -5.96 -2.91
CA TYR A 38 -6.40 -5.78 -3.82
C TYR A 38 -6.39 -6.84 -4.94
N PRO A 39 -7.51 -7.52 -5.28
CA PRO A 39 -8.90 -7.23 -4.91
C PRO A 39 -9.36 -7.72 -3.53
N ARG A 40 -8.56 -8.54 -2.82
CA ARG A 40 -8.97 -9.12 -1.52
C ARG A 40 -9.51 -8.05 -0.56
N PRO A 41 -10.58 -8.30 0.21
CA PRO A 41 -11.19 -7.27 1.05
C PRO A 41 -10.24 -6.79 2.16
N LYS A 42 -9.56 -7.73 2.82
CA LYS A 42 -8.59 -7.42 3.87
C LYS A 42 -7.31 -6.83 3.28
N MET A 43 -6.81 -5.77 3.89
CA MET A 43 -5.48 -5.24 3.57
C MET A 43 -4.40 -6.27 3.91
N ARG A 44 -3.48 -6.45 2.96
CA ARG A 44 -2.30 -7.29 3.13
C ARG A 44 -1.44 -6.77 4.29
N LYS A 45 -1.32 -7.57 5.35
CA LYS A 45 -0.49 -7.33 6.54
C LYS A 45 0.26 -8.63 6.86
N GLU A 46 1.58 -8.60 6.70
CA GLU A 46 2.47 -9.67 7.11
C GLU A 46 3.10 -9.36 8.47
N SER A 47 3.29 -10.38 9.31
CA SER A 47 3.95 -10.25 10.62
C SER A 47 5.39 -9.76 10.50
N TRP A 48 6.14 -10.22 9.50
CA TRP A 48 7.52 -9.79 9.26
C TRP A 48 7.66 -8.37 8.72
N ARG A 49 6.57 -7.75 8.24
CA ARG A 49 6.59 -6.38 7.71
C ARG A 49 6.32 -5.38 8.83
N TRP A 50 7.39 -4.94 9.47
CA TRP A 50 7.39 -3.83 10.44
C TRP A 50 6.82 -2.52 9.87
N LYS A 51 7.03 -2.24 8.58
CA LYS A 51 6.48 -1.04 7.91
C LYS A 51 5.19 -1.36 7.15
N HIS A 52 4.14 -0.61 7.46
CA HIS A 52 2.87 -0.73 6.74
C HIS A 52 3.00 -0.33 5.27
N ALA A 53 2.39 -1.12 4.40
CA ALA A 53 2.32 -0.87 2.96
C ALA A 53 1.50 0.35 2.55
N ASN A 54 1.03 1.20 3.48
CA ASN A 54 0.42 2.50 3.20
C ASN A 54 0.95 3.60 4.13
N SER A 55 2.05 3.38 4.86
CA SER A 55 2.58 4.34 5.84
C SER A 55 2.88 5.73 5.26
N ARG A 56 3.31 5.81 4.00
CA ARG A 56 3.56 7.09 3.30
C ARG A 56 2.29 7.89 2.97
N ASN A 57 1.14 7.22 2.84
CA ASN A 57 -0.15 7.85 2.49
C ASN A 57 -1.07 8.02 3.72
N ARG A 58 -0.57 7.72 4.92
CA ARG A 58 -1.35 7.90 6.17
C ARG A 58 -1.33 9.36 6.67
N ARG A 59 -0.36 10.16 6.21
CA ARG A 59 -0.21 11.58 6.59
C ARG A 59 -1.07 12.55 5.77
N THR A 60 -1.67 12.09 4.66
CA THR A 60 -2.43 12.92 3.71
C THR A 60 -3.94 12.64 3.73
N ILE A 61 -4.39 11.56 4.39
CA ILE A 61 -5.81 11.16 4.51
C ILE A 61 -6.28 11.27 5.97
N THR A 62 -5.57 11.97 6.85
CA THR A 62 -6.26 12.57 7.99
C THR A 62 -7.06 13.74 7.42
N PRO A 63 -8.40 13.76 7.53
CA PRO A 63 -9.09 15.02 7.38
C PRO A 63 -8.37 16.00 8.30
N LYS A 64 -7.99 17.20 7.81
CA LYS A 64 -7.47 18.27 8.69
C LYS A 64 -8.43 18.59 9.85
N HIS A 65 -9.66 18.05 9.83
CA HIS A 65 -10.71 18.13 10.82
C HIS A 65 -11.16 16.74 11.36
N GLN A 66 -10.34 16.04 12.14
CA GLN A 66 -10.86 15.15 13.18
C GLN A 66 -10.13 15.41 14.49
N LYS A 67 -10.56 16.50 15.14
CA LYS A 67 -10.26 16.79 16.54
C LYS A 67 -10.84 15.65 17.40
N LYS A 68 -9.98 15.09 18.27
CA LYS A 68 -10.28 14.45 19.58
C LYS A 68 -11.07 13.13 19.60
N LYS A 69 -10.37 12.05 19.95
CA LYS A 69 -10.89 10.99 20.84
C LYS A 69 -9.87 10.71 21.95
N THR A 70 -9.64 11.72 22.80
CA THR A 70 -8.91 11.59 24.06
C THR A 70 -9.70 12.29 25.16
N VAL A 71 -10.91 11.82 25.41
CA VAL A 71 -11.67 12.07 26.64
C VAL A 71 -12.39 10.75 26.93
N TYR A 72 -12.61 10.41 28.20
CA TYR A 72 -13.10 9.11 28.72
C TYR A 72 -12.04 8.03 28.97
N ILE A 73 -11.01 8.37 29.74
CA ILE A 73 -10.49 7.42 30.74
C ILE A 73 -10.50 8.18 32.05
N GLY A 74 -11.40 7.79 32.94
CA GLY A 74 -11.76 8.52 34.14
C GLY A 74 -10.60 8.68 35.13
N ARG A 75 -10.62 9.82 35.82
CA ARG A 75 -10.01 10.01 37.14
C ARG A 75 -10.40 8.82 38.03
N LYS A 76 -9.42 8.00 38.42
CA LYS A 76 -9.53 7.21 39.65
C LYS A 76 -9.09 8.13 40.80
N ILE A 77 -9.92 8.13 41.83
CA ILE A 77 -9.65 8.70 43.17
C ILE A 77 -8.36 8.09 43.72
#